data_AF-A0A2V9STV9-F1
#
_entry.id   AF-A0A2V9STV9-F1
#
_cell.length_a   1.000
_cell.length_b   1.000
_cell.length_c   1.000
_cell.angle_alpha   90.00
_cell.angle_beta   90.00
_cell.angle_gamma   90.00
#
_symmetry.space_group_name_H-M   'P 1'
#
loop_
_entity.id
_entity.type
_entity.pdbx_description
1 polymer ?
#
loop_
_entity_poly.entity_id
_entity_poly.type
_entity_poly.pdbx_seq_one_letter_code
_entity_poly.pdbx_strand_id
1 'polypeptide(L)' 'VGSGIFMKDSTTFADPPEAEKRARAIVRATTHYQDPKVLLEVSENLTGAMKGLAVSALDEAHMLQTRGW' A
#
# COMPACT_ATOMS: atom_id res chain seq x y z
N VAL A 1 -13.12 0.15 -9.15
CA VAL A 1 -11.69 -0.15 -9.45
C VAL A 1 -10.84 1.04 -9.04
N GLY A 2 -10.38 1.06 -7.79
CA GLY A 2 -9.37 2.02 -7.33
C GLY A 2 -8.18 1.22 -6.82
N SER A 3 -6.96 1.65 -7.11
CA SER A 3 -5.78 1.02 -6.50
C SER A 3 -5.90 1.13 -4.97
N GLY A 4 -5.69 0.02 -4.25
CA GLY A 4 -5.81 -0.01 -2.78
C GLY A 4 -4.91 1.00 -2.05
N ILE A 5 -3.98 1.61 -2.78
CA ILE A 5 -3.08 2.68 -2.35
C ILE A 5 -3.83 3.93 -1.86
N PHE A 6 -4.94 4.31 -2.52
CA PHE A 6 -5.73 5.52 -2.20
C PHE A 6 -6.93 5.25 -1.30
N MET A 7 -7.01 4.05 -0.77
CA MET A 7 -8.13 3.61 0.04
C MET A 7 -7.78 3.63 1.53
N LYS A 8 -8.80 3.77 2.36
CA LYS A 8 -8.72 3.58 3.81
C LYS A 8 -8.89 2.11 4.17
N ASP A 9 -9.83 1.45 3.52
CA ASP A 9 -10.13 0.02 3.60
C ASP A 9 -10.59 -0.51 2.23
N SER A 10 -10.99 -1.77 2.12
CA SER A 10 -11.41 -2.38 0.85
C SER A 10 -12.62 -1.73 0.17
N THR A 11 -13.33 -0.82 0.85
CA THR A 11 -14.60 -0.23 0.41
C THR A 11 -14.62 1.30 0.42
N THR A 12 -13.78 1.95 1.23
CA THR A 12 -13.80 3.41 1.42
C THR A 12 -12.47 4.05 1.02
N PHE A 13 -12.56 5.24 0.41
CA PHE A 13 -11.39 6.04 0.06
C PHE A 13 -10.72 6.63 1.30
N ALA A 14 -9.40 6.82 1.25
CA ALA A 14 -8.70 7.64 2.22
C ALA A 14 -9.09 9.11 2.07
N ASP A 15 -8.94 9.89 3.14
CA ASP A 15 -9.13 11.33 3.06
C ASP A 15 -8.21 11.92 1.97
N PRO A 16 -8.69 12.82 1.10
CA PRO A 16 -7.90 13.33 -0.02
C PRO A 16 -6.50 13.84 0.34
N PRO A 17 -6.29 14.55 1.48
CA PRO A 17 -4.95 14.96 1.90
C PRO A 17 -4.03 13.78 2.26
N GLU A 18 -4.55 12.69 2.82
CA GLU A 18 -3.77 11.48 3.07
C GLU A 18 -3.44 10.77 1.76
N ALA A 19 -4.40 10.67 0.85
CA ALA A 19 -4.20 10.08 -0.47
C ALA A 19 -3.11 10.82 -1.27
N GLU A 20 -3.11 12.16 -1.25
CA GLU A 20 -2.07 12.97 -1.91
C GLU A 20 -0.69 12.73 -1.28
N LYS A 21 -0.59 12.73 0.05
CA LYS A 21 0.68 12.45 0.76
C LYS A 21 1.22 11.07 0.38
N ARG A 22 0.36 10.05 0.33
CA ARG A 22 0.73 8.70 -0.13
C ARG A 22 1.23 8.70 -1.58
N ALA A 23 0.52 9.34 -2.50
CA ALA A 23 0.96 9.44 -3.90
C ALA A 23 2.37 10.04 -4.01
N ARG A 24 2.61 11.18 -3.35
CA ARG A 24 3.91 11.86 -3.39
C ARG A 24 5.03 11.01 -2.80
N ALA A 25 4.77 10.33 -1.69
CA ALA A 25 5.74 9.45 -1.06
C ALA A 25 6.10 8.26 -1.95
N ILE A 26 5.11 7.62 -2.58
CA ILE A 26 5.33 6.48 -3.50
C ILE A 26 6.14 6.89 -4.72
N VAL A 27 5.80 8.03 -5.33
CA VAL A 27 6.56 8.54 -6.49
C VAL A 27 8.01 8.81 -6.10
N ARG A 28 8.25 9.49 -4.98
CA ARG A 28 9.61 9.75 -4.48
C ARG A 28 10.37 8.45 -4.16
N ALA A 29 9.73 7.50 -3.47
CA ALA A 29 10.33 6.21 -3.14
C ALA A 29 10.69 5.42 -4.40
N THR A 30 9.83 5.43 -5.42
CA THR A 30 10.07 4.74 -6.70
C THR A 30 11.23 5.37 -7.46
N THR A 31 11.29 6.70 -7.50
CA THR A 31 12.40 7.43 -8.14
C THR A 31 13.75 7.19 -7.44
N HIS A 32 13.74 7.09 -6.11
CA HIS A 32 14.95 6.99 -5.28
C HIS A 32 15.08 5.63 -4.58
N TYR A 33 14.67 4.55 -5.24
CA TYR A 33 14.56 3.22 -4.61
C TYR A 33 15.88 2.64 -4.05
N GLN A 34 17.03 3.20 -4.41
CA GLN A 34 18.35 2.80 -3.93
C GLN A 34 18.94 3.74 -2.86
N ASP A 35 18.25 4.82 -2.49
CA ASP A 35 18.72 5.77 -1.48
C ASP A 35 18.00 5.52 -0.14
N PRO A 36 18.65 4.88 0.85
CA PRO A 36 18.02 4.54 2.12
C PRO A 36 17.57 5.77 2.90
N LYS A 37 18.25 6.91 2.73
CA LYS A 37 17.92 8.14 3.45
C LYS A 37 16.60 8.71 2.93
N VAL A 38 16.44 8.78 1.61
CA VAL A 38 15.19 9.25 1.01
C VAL A 38 14.04 8.31 1.36
N LEU A 39 14.28 6.99 1.36
CA LEU A 39 13.26 6.00 1.74
C LEU A 39 12.80 6.16 3.20
N LEU A 40 13.71 6.44 4.13
CA LEU A 40 13.37 6.71 5.52
C LEU A 40 12.50 7.97 5.63
N GLU A 41 12.94 9.07 5.04
CA GLU A 41 12.23 10.37 5.10
C GLU A 41 10.80 10.29 4.55
N VAL A 42 10.59 9.57 3.44
CA VAL A 42 9.24 9.41 2.87
C VAL A 42 8.37 8.45 3.67
N SER A 43 8.97 7.51 4.41
CA SER A 43 8.26 6.53 5.23
C SER A 43 7.77 7.11 6.56
N GLU A 44 8.51 8.04 7.16
CA GLU A 44 8.15 8.69 8.44
C GLU A 44 6.87 9.53 8.36
N ASN A 45 6.58 10.07 7.17
CA ASN A 45 5.47 11.01 6.96
C ASN A 45 4.15 10.34 6.58
N LEU A 46 4.08 9.00 6.63
CA LEU A 46 2.90 8.21 6.25
C LEU A 46 2.19 7.66 7.50
N THR A 47 1.16 8.38 7.95
CA THR A 47 0.39 8.04 9.16
C THR A 47 -0.65 6.94 8.99
N GLY A 48 -1.02 6.62 7.75
CA GLY A 48 -2.05 5.63 7.47
C GLY A 48 -1.73 4.80 6.23
N ALA A 49 -2.13 3.53 6.26
CA ALA A 49 -2.11 2.61 5.14
C ALA A 49 -3.38 1.74 5.17
N MET A 50 -3.83 1.25 4.01
CA MET A 50 -4.90 0.26 3.98
C MET A 50 -4.42 -1.01 4.69
N LYS A 51 -5.26 -1.60 5.55
CA LYS A 51 -4.99 -2.92 6.10
C LYS A 51 -5.05 -3.98 4.99
N GLY A 52 -3.92 -4.64 4.75
CA GLY A 52 -3.87 -5.80 3.87
C GLY A 52 -4.57 -7.02 4.48
N LEU A 53 -5.09 -7.89 3.63
CA LEU A 53 -5.52 -9.23 4.00
C LEU A 53 -4.34 -10.18 3.88
N ALA A 54 -4.01 -10.91 4.96
CA ALA A 54 -2.95 -11.89 4.92
C ALA A 54 -3.35 -13.04 3.98
N VAL A 55 -2.41 -13.53 3.16
CA VAL A 55 -2.66 -14.65 2.23
C VAL A 55 -3.12 -15.90 2.98
N SER A 56 -2.60 -16.16 4.18
CA SER A 56 -3.01 -17.28 5.03
C SER A 56 -4.45 -17.20 5.55
N ALA A 57 -5.09 -16.03 5.44
CA ALA A 57 -6.49 -15.81 5.82
C ALA A 57 -7.44 -15.87 4.62
N LEU A 58 -6.93 -16.15 3.41
CA LEU A 58 -7.77 -16.33 2.22
C LEU A 58 -8.40 -17.72 2.24
N ASP A 59 -9.69 -17.79 1.97
CA ASP A 59 -10.34 -19.06 1.65
C ASP A 59 -9.78 -19.63 0.34
N GLU A 60 -9.79 -20.96 0.21
CA GLU A 60 -9.28 -21.66 -0.99
C GLU A 60 -9.95 -21.16 -2.28
N ALA A 61 -11.23 -20.77 -2.21
CA ALA A 61 -11.96 -20.22 -3.35
C ALA A 61 -11.41 -18.87 -3.84
N HIS A 62 -10.71 -18.13 -2.99
CA HIS A 62 -10.08 -16.84 -3.29
C HIS A 62 -8.59 -16.97 -3.62
N MET A 63 -8.02 -18.17 -3.53
CA MET A 63 -6.63 -18.45 -3.85
C MET A 63 -6.43 -18.62 -5.35
N LEU A 64 -5.65 -17.74 -5.98
CA LEU A 64 -5.28 -17.85 -7.40
C LEU A 64 -4.32 -19.02 -7.67
N GLN A 65 -3.60 -19.49 -6.65
CA GLN A 65 -2.81 -20.72 -6.67
C GLN A 65 -3.08 -21.53 -5.40
N THR A 66 -3.44 -22.81 -5.56
CA THR A 66 -3.77 -23.73 -4.45
C THR A 66 -2.63 -24.71 -4.10
N ARG A 67 -1.43 -24.53 -4.68
CA ARG A 67 -0.23 -25.33 -4.38
C ARG A 67 1.03 -24.46 -4.39
N GLY A 68 1.88 -24.65 -3.38
CA GLY A 68 3.13 -23.92 -3.17
C GLY A 68 4.38 -24.75 -3.54
N TRP A 69 5.37 -24.04 -4.07
CA TRP A 69 6.64 -24.43 -4.69
C TRP A 69 6.53 -25.14 -6.05
#